data_AF-A0A059LDB8-F1
#
_entry.id   AF-A0A059LDB8-F1
#
_cell.length_a   1.000
_cell.length_b   1.000
_cell.length_c   1.000
_cell.angle_alpha   90.00
_cell.angle_beta   90.00
_cell.angle_gamma   90.00
#
_symmetry.space_group_name_H-M   'P 1'
#
loop_
_entity.id
_entity.type
_entity.pdbx_description
1 polymer ?
#
loop_
_entity_poly.entity_id
_entity_poly.type
_entity_poly.pdbx_seq_one_letter_code
_entity_poly.pdbx_strand_id
1 'polypeptide(L)'
;MEARFASSLPLWFKPESFTNPDFDPERYVTELKRYVRVPLEVLSSELQSHLSDLNARLVDTVNAEYDELLRLCSQLSSLAGAALRMQTPLEEVQAHVRGVRETVGAEASALARELE
;
A
#
# COMPACT_ATOMS: atom_id res chain seq x y z
N MET A 1 -10.76 -9.80 13.84
CA MET A 1 -11.32 -8.69 13.04
C MET A 1 -12.74 -9.11 12.68
N GLU A 2 -13.67 -8.87 13.60
CA GLU A 2 -15.06 -9.34 13.51
C GLU A 2 -15.81 -8.59 12.41
N ALA A 3 -16.52 -9.34 11.56
CA ALA A 3 -17.29 -8.83 10.44
C ALA A 3 -18.43 -7.93 10.94
N ARG A 4 -18.24 -6.61 10.82
CA ARG A 4 -19.25 -5.59 11.15
C ARG A 4 -20.19 -5.33 9.98
N PHE A 5 -20.93 -6.32 9.49
CA PHE A 5 -21.95 -6.07 8.46
C PHE A 5 -23.15 -7.00 8.63
N ALA A 6 -23.98 -6.70 9.64
CA ALA A 6 -25.34 -7.21 9.70
C ALA A 6 -26.30 -6.17 9.12
N SER A 7 -26.31 -6.03 7.79
CA SER A 7 -27.60 -5.91 7.10
C SER A 7 -28.19 -7.31 7.11
N SER A 8 -29.47 -7.45 7.44
CA SER A 8 -30.10 -8.75 7.68
C SER A 8 -30.20 -9.58 6.40
N LEU A 9 -29.07 -10.17 5.98
CA LEU A 9 -29.04 -11.13 4.89
C LEU A 9 -29.90 -12.31 5.31
N PRO A 10 -30.72 -12.85 4.41
CA PRO A 10 -31.52 -14.01 4.72
C PRO A 10 -30.60 -15.16 5.19
N LEU A 11 -31.01 -15.92 6.21
CA LEU A 11 -30.18 -17.01 6.80
C LEU A 11 -29.76 -18.09 5.80
N TRP A 12 -30.43 -18.14 4.64
CA TRP A 12 -30.12 -19.04 3.54
C TRP A 12 -29.05 -18.50 2.59
N PHE A 13 -28.79 -17.21 2.59
CA PHE A 13 -27.79 -16.57 1.75
C PHE A 13 -26.44 -16.59 2.45
N LYS A 14 -25.45 -17.28 1.86
CA LYS A 14 -24.13 -17.49 2.45
C LYS A 14 -23.05 -16.84 1.58
N PRO A 15 -22.85 -15.52 1.71
CA PRO A 15 -21.92 -14.77 0.86
C PRO A 15 -20.46 -15.23 1.00
N GLU A 16 -20.11 -15.87 2.12
CA GLU A 16 -18.78 -16.43 2.38
C GLU A 16 -18.44 -17.59 1.42
N SER A 17 -19.45 -18.19 0.77
CA SER A 17 -19.22 -19.27 -0.20
C SER A 17 -18.58 -18.74 -1.50
N PHE A 18 -18.82 -17.47 -1.85
CA PHE A 18 -18.36 -16.87 -3.10
C PHE A 18 -16.86 -16.57 -3.14
N THR A 19 -16.19 -16.54 -1.98
CA THR A 19 -14.74 -16.34 -1.86
C THR A 19 -13.96 -17.65 -1.87
N ASN A 20 -14.64 -18.80 -1.90
CA ASN A 20 -13.99 -20.10 -1.97
C ASN A 20 -13.42 -20.33 -3.40
N PRO A 21 -12.12 -20.68 -3.56
CA PRO A 21 -11.54 -20.97 -4.87
C PRO A 21 -12.22 -22.13 -5.62
N ASP A 22 -12.83 -23.08 -4.91
CA ASP A 22 -13.54 -24.23 -5.51
C ASP A 22 -15.06 -23.98 -5.62
N PHE A 23 -15.50 -22.72 -5.68
CA PHE A 23 -16.91 -22.37 -5.73
C PHE A 23 -17.59 -22.87 -7.01
N ASP A 24 -18.60 -23.71 -6.85
CA ASP A 24 -19.46 -24.20 -7.93
C ASP A 24 -20.83 -23.48 -7.88
N PRO A 25 -21.12 -22.59 -8.85
CA PRO A 25 -22.36 -21.84 -8.89
C PRO A 25 -23.59 -22.72 -9.13
N GLU A 26 -23.46 -23.79 -9.94
CA GLU A 26 -24.58 -24.67 -10.27
C GLU A 26 -24.99 -25.50 -9.05
N ARG A 27 -24.00 -26.02 -8.32
CA ARG A 27 -24.24 -26.72 -7.06
C ARG A 27 -24.82 -25.80 -6.00
N TYR A 28 -24.31 -24.58 -5.85
CA TYR A 28 -24.81 -23.60 -4.88
C TYR A 28 -26.29 -23.25 -5.13
N VAL A 29 -26.66 -22.95 -6.38
CA VAL A 29 -28.06 -22.67 -6.76
C VAL A 29 -28.95 -23.90 -6.57
N THR A 30 -28.43 -25.10 -6.83
CA THR A 30 -29.16 -26.36 -6.65
C THR A 30 -29.44 -26.66 -5.18
N GLU A 31 -28.47 -26.43 -4.29
CA GLU A 31 -28.65 -26.54 -2.84
C GLU A 31 -29.66 -25.51 -2.33
N LEU A 32 -29.58 -24.25 -2.78
CA LEU A 32 -30.54 -23.20 -2.42
C LEU A 32 -31.98 -23.54 -2.85
N LYS A 33 -32.17 -24.00 -4.09
CA LYS A 33 -33.48 -24.44 -4.61
C LYS A 33 -34.05 -25.64 -3.84
N ARG A 34 -33.19 -26.49 -3.28
CA ARG A 34 -33.59 -27.70 -2.56
C ARG A 34 -34.08 -27.43 -1.14
N TYR A 35 -33.49 -26.46 -0.45
CA TYR A 35 -33.77 -26.19 0.96
C TYR A 35 -34.74 -25.03 1.19
N VAL A 36 -34.89 -24.12 0.22
CA VAL A 36 -35.69 -22.91 0.41
C VAL A 36 -36.58 -22.69 -0.81
N ARG A 37 -37.88 -22.60 -0.57
CA ARG A 37 -38.91 -22.27 -1.58
C ARG A 37 -38.84 -20.77 -1.92
N VAL A 38 -37.68 -20.27 -2.31
CA VAL A 38 -37.46 -18.85 -2.66
C VAL A 38 -37.94 -18.61 -4.09
N PRO A 39 -38.76 -17.58 -4.36
CA PRO A 39 -39.00 -17.12 -5.72
C PRO A 39 -37.68 -16.77 -6.40
N LEU A 40 -37.50 -17.20 -7.64
CA LEU A 40 -36.25 -16.99 -8.39
C LEU A 40 -35.90 -15.49 -8.50
N GLU A 41 -36.93 -14.65 -8.52
CA GLU A 41 -36.84 -13.20 -8.59
C GLU A 41 -36.16 -12.61 -7.34
N VAL A 42 -36.44 -13.16 -6.15
CA VAL A 42 -35.82 -12.73 -4.89
C VAL A 42 -34.35 -13.15 -4.87
N LEU A 43 -34.04 -14.38 -5.30
CA LEU A 43 -32.65 -14.84 -5.38
C LEU A 43 -31.82 -13.97 -6.36
N SER A 44 -32.37 -13.67 -7.53
CA SER A 44 -31.70 -12.80 -8.52
C SER A 44 -31.50 -11.39 -7.99
N SER A 45 -32.49 -10.81 -7.31
CA SER A 45 -32.38 -9.48 -6.70
C SER A 45 -31.27 -9.43 -5.64
N GLU A 46 -31.23 -10.40 -4.74
CA GLU A 46 -30.22 -10.47 -3.67
C GLU A 46 -28.81 -10.71 -4.24
N LEU A 47 -28.67 -11.60 -5.23
CA LEU A 47 -27.39 -11.80 -5.93
C LEU A 47 -26.91 -10.53 -6.63
N GLN A 48 -27.82 -9.80 -7.29
CA GLN A 48 -27.49 -8.56 -7.97
C GLN A 48 -27.08 -7.46 -6.98
N SER A 49 -27.76 -7.36 -5.84
CA SER A 49 -27.39 -6.44 -4.77
C SER A 49 -26.01 -6.79 -4.21
N HIS A 50 -25.77 -8.06 -3.91
CA HIS A 50 -24.49 -8.51 -3.38
C HIS A 50 -23.33 -8.30 -4.38
N LEU A 51 -23.59 -8.52 -5.67
CA LEU A 51 -22.62 -8.23 -6.73
C LEU A 51 -22.31 -6.74 -6.80
N SER A 52 -23.32 -5.88 -6.72
CA SER A 52 -23.13 -4.42 -6.70
C SER A 52 -22.29 -3.99 -5.50
N ASP A 53 -22.58 -4.52 -4.32
CA ASP A 53 -21.83 -4.23 -3.09
C ASP A 53 -20.38 -4.71 -3.18
N LEU A 54 -20.16 -5.92 -3.72
CA LEU A 54 -18.84 -6.46 -3.91
C LEU A 54 -18.02 -5.64 -4.91
N ASN A 55 -18.65 -5.19 -6.00
CA ASN A 55 -18.00 -4.34 -6.99
C ASN A 55 -17.64 -2.97 -6.41
N ALA A 56 -18.55 -2.34 -5.65
CA ALA A 56 -18.25 -1.10 -4.95
C ALA A 56 -17.07 -1.26 -3.98
N ARG A 57 -17.07 -2.33 -3.17
CA ARG A 57 -15.96 -2.64 -2.25
C ARG A 57 -14.64 -2.91 -2.97
N LEU A 58 -14.67 -3.59 -4.12
CA LEU A 58 -13.48 -3.83 -4.92
C LEU A 58 -12.90 -2.50 -5.39
N VAL A 59 -13.73 -1.64 -5.97
CA VAL A 59 -13.34 -0.31 -6.43
C VAL A 59 -12.78 0.52 -5.27
N ASP A 60 -13.45 0.54 -4.12
CA ASP A 60 -13.00 1.28 -2.94
C ASP A 60 -11.65 0.76 -2.40
N THR A 61 -11.48 -0.56 -2.33
CA THR A 61 -10.23 -1.18 -1.85
C THR A 61 -9.08 -0.88 -2.79
N VAL A 62 -9.28 -1.05 -4.10
CA VAL A 62 -8.28 -0.74 -5.12
C VAL A 62 -7.92 0.75 -5.10
N ASN A 63 -8.92 1.63 -5.01
CA ASN A 63 -8.67 3.07 -4.95
C ASN A 63 -7.90 3.47 -3.68
N ALA A 64 -8.23 2.90 -2.53
CA ALA A 64 -7.52 3.16 -1.28
C ALA A 64 -6.05 2.72 -1.35
N GLU A 65 -5.79 1.54 -1.91
CA GLU A 65 -4.42 1.05 -2.13
C GLU A 65 -3.67 1.92 -3.15
N TYR A 66 -4.36 2.40 -4.18
CA TYR A 66 -3.78 3.29 -5.18
C TYR A 66 -3.39 4.65 -4.59
N ASP A 67 -4.23 5.23 -3.74
CA ASP A 67 -3.94 6.48 -3.03
C ASP A 67 -2.74 6.35 -2.09
N GLU A 68 -2.61 5.21 -1.38
CA GLU A 68 -1.44 4.94 -0.55
C GLU A 68 -0.16 4.81 -1.38
N LEU A 69 -0.22 4.12 -2.52
CA LEU A 69 0.92 4.00 -3.43
C LEU A 69 1.34 5.37 -3.96
N LEU A 70 0.40 6.21 -4.38
CA LEU A 70 0.68 7.58 -4.82
C LEU A 70 1.31 8.42 -3.70
N ARG A 71 0.81 8.30 -2.48
CA ARG A 71 1.38 8.97 -1.30
C ARG A 71 2.83 8.54 -1.09
N LEU A 72 3.12 7.23 -1.13
CA LEU A 72 4.49 6.70 -0.98
C LEU A 72 5.41 7.19 -2.09
N CYS A 73 4.95 7.18 -3.35
CA CYS A 73 5.71 7.72 -4.49
C CYS A 73 6.04 9.20 -4.32
N SER A 74 5.09 10.01 -3.83
CA SER A 74 5.32 11.45 -3.57
C SER A 74 6.32 11.69 -2.42
N GLN A 75 6.30 10.85 -1.40
CA GLN A 75 7.27 10.90 -0.30
C GLN A 75 8.67 10.54 -0.78
N LEU A 76 8.78 9.50 -1.63
CA LEU A 76 10.05 9.08 -2.20
C LEU A 76 10.66 10.18 -3.10
N SER A 77 9.85 10.82 -3.94
CA SER A 77 10.34 11.91 -4.80
C SER A 77 10.76 13.14 -3.98
N SER A 78 10.02 13.46 -2.91
CA SER A 78 10.40 14.51 -1.97
C SER A 78 11.73 14.23 -1.27
N LEU A 79 11.92 12.99 -0.79
CA LEU A 79 13.17 12.56 -0.17
C LEU A 79 14.35 12.61 -1.15
N ALA A 80 14.14 12.16 -2.39
CA ALA A 80 15.16 12.27 -3.44
C ALA A 80 15.57 13.73 -3.70
N GLY A 81 14.61 14.66 -3.72
CA GLY A 81 14.90 16.09 -3.81
C GLY A 81 15.61 16.66 -2.59
N ALA A 82 15.35 16.15 -1.38
CA ALA A 82 16.10 16.52 -0.18
C ALA A 82 17.54 15.99 -0.23
N ALA A 83 17.74 14.74 -0.65
CA ALA A 83 19.07 14.14 -0.81
C ALA A 83 19.91 14.92 -1.84
N LEU A 84 19.32 15.30 -2.98
CA LEU A 84 19.99 16.10 -3.99
C LEU A 84 20.43 17.47 -3.44
N ARG A 85 19.57 18.12 -2.64
CA ARG A 85 19.91 19.39 -1.96
C ARG A 85 20.99 19.24 -0.91
N MET A 86 21.11 18.08 -0.27
CA MET A 86 22.17 17.80 0.72
C MET A 86 23.51 17.44 0.07
N GLN A 87 23.52 17.06 -1.22
CA GLN A 87 24.74 16.67 -1.91
C GLN A 87 25.74 17.83 -1.99
N THR A 88 25.31 19.00 -2.49
CA THR A 88 26.16 20.19 -2.63
C THR A 88 26.81 20.63 -1.31
N PRO A 89 26.06 20.84 -0.19
CA PRO A 89 26.68 21.26 1.06
C PRO A 89 27.62 20.19 1.64
N LEU A 90 27.38 18.90 1.40
CA LEU A 90 28.31 17.85 1.82
C LEU A 90 29.63 17.88 1.04
N GLU A 91 29.56 18.13 -0.27
CA GLU A 91 30.75 18.32 -1.12
C GLU A 91 31.56 19.56 -0.67
N GLU A 92 30.87 20.66 -0.34
CA GLU A 92 31.50 21.87 0.20
C GLU A 92 32.20 21.61 1.54
N VAL A 93 31.54 20.93 2.47
CA VAL A 93 32.14 20.55 3.77
C VAL A 93 33.35 19.65 3.55
N GLN A 94 33.26 18.68 2.64
CA GLN A 94 34.38 17.80 2.31
C GLN A 94 35.56 18.58 1.73
N ALA A 95 35.32 19.54 0.85
CA ALA A 95 36.35 20.41 0.29
C ALA A 95 37.00 21.28 1.39
N HIS A 96 36.20 21.84 2.30
CA HIS A 96 36.71 22.69 3.38
C HIS A 96 37.59 21.90 4.36
N VAL A 97 37.14 20.71 4.78
CA VAL A 97 37.92 19.81 5.64
C VAL A 97 39.25 19.42 4.99
N ARG A 98 39.24 19.16 3.68
CA ARG A 98 40.47 18.87 2.93
C ARG A 98 41.42 20.05 2.95
N GLY A 99 40.93 21.26 2.67
CA GLY A 99 41.73 22.48 2.72
C GLY A 99 42.36 22.71 4.10
N VAL A 100 41.59 22.56 5.18
CA VAL A 100 42.11 22.66 6.56
C VAL A 100 43.17 21.59 6.84
N ARG A 101 42.97 20.36 6.37
CA ARG A 101 43.96 19.29 6.54
C ARG A 101 45.26 19.58 5.80
N GLU A 102 45.18 20.16 4.60
CA GLU A 102 46.34 20.55 3.80
C GLU A 102 47.11 21.71 4.46
N THR A 103 46.42 22.73 4.98
CA THR A 103 47.07 23.85 5.67
C THR A 103 47.75 23.39 6.96
N VAL A 104 47.04 22.62 7.80
CA VAL A 104 47.61 22.05 9.03
C VAL A 104 48.80 21.15 8.71
N GLY A 105 48.72 20.35 7.65
CA GLY A 105 49.84 19.51 7.19
C GLY A 105 51.05 20.32 6.75
N ALA A 106 50.83 21.43 6.03
CA ALA A 106 51.90 22.32 5.58
C ALA A 106 52.60 23.01 6.78
N GLU A 107 51.83 23.55 7.72
CA GLU A 107 52.35 24.18 8.94
C GLU A 107 53.11 23.17 9.81
N ALA A 108 52.57 21.97 10.01
CA ALA A 108 53.25 20.91 10.75
C ALA A 108 54.58 20.50 10.10
N SER A 109 54.62 20.46 8.77
CA SER A 109 55.84 20.16 8.01
C SER A 109 56.87 21.30 8.08
N ALA A 110 56.41 22.55 8.11
CA ALA A 110 57.28 23.71 8.28
C ALA A 110 57.92 23.72 9.67
N LEU A 111 57.13 23.53 10.72
CA LEU A 111 57.62 23.41 12.10
C LEU A 111 58.59 22.24 12.27
N ALA A 112 58.33 21.09 11.64
CA ALA A 112 59.23 19.95 11.70
C ALA A 112 60.61 20.26 11.08
N ARG A 113 60.66 21.07 10.00
CA ARG A 113 61.92 21.50 9.39
C ARG A 113 62.66 22.57 10.19
N GLU A 114 61.95 23.39 10.95
CA GLU A 114 62.59 24.38 11.85
C GLU A 114 63.19 23.72 13.11
N LEU A 115 62.78 22.49 13.44
CA LEU A 115 63.24 21.73 14.59
C LEU A 115 64.35 20.70 14.25
N GLU A 116 64.65 20.48 12.97
CA GLU A 116 65.81 19.73 12.47
C GLU A 116 67.01 20.65 12.22
#